data_AF-A0A2N1Y719-F1
#
_entry.id   AF-A0A2N1Y719-F1
#
_cell.length_a   1.000
_cell.length_b   1.000
_cell.length_c   1.000
_cell.angle_alpha   90.00
_cell.angle_beta   90.00
_cell.angle_gamma   90.00
#
_symmetry.space_group_name_H-M   'P 1'
#
loop_
_entity.id
_entity.type
_entity.pdbx_description
1 polymer ?
#
loop_
_entity_poly.entity_id
_entity_poly.type
_entity_poly.pdbx_seq_one_letter_code
_entity_poly.pdbx_strand_id
1 'polypeptide(L)'
;MLAAGGAGSEWVIARGRCAYTVLDGSSVPAAKRRAFVNMAVNRWAPFSDPQAHVQWVGDSAMVWAWSQHDASAVLEEGENEPPRRITPESLFVGSALADDAVLVAMDEGFEGRVWRRNLLIASVWWPESPTLAQWNAFLRGAGRRSVDALPALEPSSVADAPWHLLQGASIQDMWGRHRVLALQIGAALVLAALCYPLAGIARLAMAQAAVERKIESQDASLQAILSARDQAERDAQAAQSLLALRPPQNQIALFDHAIAAIPGNGWTIVEWRMPNRDALEVLLNMPRPDPRALVIAWEASGYFAEVTAELGRGADEVIVRARIVRERDASVGAGP
;
A
#
# COMPACT_ATOMS: atom_id res chain seq x y z
N MET A 1 -49.49 -25.97 -6.03
CA MET A 1 -48.11 -25.88 -5.48
C MET A 1 -47.26 -25.07 -6.45
N LEU A 2 -46.78 -23.90 -6.04
CA LEU A 2 -45.94 -23.04 -6.87
C LEU A 2 -44.47 -23.20 -6.44
N ALA A 3 -43.67 -23.88 -7.26
CA ALA A 3 -42.26 -24.17 -6.96
C ALA A 3 -41.33 -23.18 -7.69
N ALA A 4 -40.43 -22.53 -6.95
CA ALA A 4 -39.32 -21.79 -7.52
C ALA A 4 -37.97 -22.47 -7.13
N GLY A 5 -37.47 -23.28 -8.08
CA GLY A 5 -36.07 -23.52 -8.49
C GLY A 5 -34.92 -23.78 -7.48
N GLY A 6 -34.33 -24.99 -7.58
CA GLY A 6 -32.88 -25.29 -7.52
C GLY A 6 -32.13 -25.22 -6.17
N ALA A 7 -31.37 -26.29 -5.85
CA ALA A 7 -30.43 -26.49 -4.74
C ALA A 7 -30.38 -25.35 -3.69
N GLY A 8 -31.26 -25.43 -2.69
CA GLY A 8 -31.47 -24.36 -1.70
C GLY A 8 -32.76 -23.56 -1.87
N SER A 9 -33.72 -24.05 -2.66
CA SER A 9 -35.03 -23.45 -2.91
C SER A 9 -35.86 -23.28 -1.63
N GLU A 10 -36.55 -22.13 -1.53
CA GLU A 10 -37.66 -21.92 -0.61
C GLU A 10 -38.94 -22.38 -1.31
N TRP A 11 -39.70 -23.24 -0.65
CA TRP A 11 -40.98 -23.74 -1.19
C TRP A 11 -42.15 -22.94 -0.64
N VAL A 12 -43.13 -22.70 -1.50
CA VAL A 12 -44.37 -22.04 -1.13
C VAL A 12 -45.49 -23.08 -1.06
N ILE A 13 -46.03 -23.29 0.15
CA ILE A 13 -47.19 -24.16 0.37
C ILE A 13 -48.49 -23.37 0.19
N ALA A 14 -49.42 -23.93 -0.60
CA ALA A 14 -50.71 -23.32 -0.87
C ALA A 14 -51.50 -23.09 0.42
N ARG A 15 -52.18 -21.94 0.51
CA ARG A 15 -52.90 -21.57 1.75
C ARG A 15 -53.99 -22.58 2.14
N GLY A 16 -54.62 -23.25 1.18
CA GLY A 16 -55.63 -24.29 1.45
C GLY A 16 -55.10 -25.51 2.21
N ARG A 17 -53.77 -25.73 2.23
CA ARG A 17 -53.13 -26.81 2.98
C ARG A 17 -52.62 -26.41 4.36
N CYS A 18 -52.84 -25.15 4.76
CA CYS A 18 -52.42 -24.64 6.06
C CYS A 18 -53.61 -24.44 7.01
N ALA A 19 -53.40 -24.74 8.29
CA ALA A 19 -54.20 -24.18 9.37
C ALA A 19 -53.55 -22.86 9.82
N TYR A 20 -54.36 -21.87 10.22
CA TYR A 20 -53.86 -20.59 10.72
C TYR A 20 -54.33 -20.30 12.15
N THR A 21 -53.44 -19.76 12.99
CA THR A 21 -53.78 -19.21 14.31
C THR A 21 -52.83 -18.10 14.72
N VAL A 22 -53.21 -17.39 15.78
CA VAL A 22 -52.38 -16.42 16.48
C VAL A 22 -52.17 -16.88 17.92
N LEU A 23 -50.91 -16.86 18.36
CA LEU A 23 -50.54 -17.18 19.73
C LEU A 23 -50.10 -15.91 20.46
N ASP A 24 -50.59 -15.73 21.69
CA ASP A 24 -50.11 -14.67 22.57
C ASP A 24 -48.89 -15.15 23.37
N GLY A 25 -47.77 -14.46 23.19
CA GLY A 25 -46.50 -14.71 23.86
C GLY A 25 -46.09 -13.61 24.84
N SER A 26 -47.00 -12.69 25.21
CA SER A 26 -46.74 -11.56 26.12
C SER A 26 -46.21 -12.00 27.49
N SER A 27 -46.67 -13.15 27.98
CA SER A 27 -46.21 -13.77 29.24
C SER A 27 -44.95 -14.65 29.08
N VAL A 28 -44.38 -14.77 27.87
CA VAL A 28 -43.28 -15.70 27.57
C VAL A 28 -41.99 -14.93 27.28
N PRO A 29 -40.92 -15.14 28.07
CA PRO A 29 -39.61 -14.55 27.80
C PRO A 29 -39.10 -14.89 26.40
N ALA A 30 -38.48 -13.93 25.72
CA ALA A 30 -38.02 -14.06 24.33
C ALA A 30 -37.21 -15.34 24.05
N ALA A 31 -36.32 -15.71 24.98
CA ALA A 31 -35.49 -16.92 24.87
C ALA A 31 -36.30 -18.24 24.82
N LYS A 32 -37.52 -18.25 25.40
CA LYS A 32 -38.39 -19.44 25.48
C LYS A 32 -39.51 -19.44 24.44
N ARG A 33 -39.67 -18.37 23.65
CA ARG A 33 -40.75 -18.22 22.67
C ARG A 33 -40.79 -19.34 21.63
N ARG A 34 -39.63 -19.81 21.16
CA ARG A 34 -39.55 -20.93 20.21
C ARG A 34 -40.12 -22.23 20.81
N ALA A 35 -39.73 -22.56 22.04
CA ALA A 35 -40.23 -23.76 22.71
C ALA A 35 -41.74 -23.67 23.00
N PHE A 36 -42.20 -22.49 23.40
CA PHE A 36 -43.62 -22.21 23.60
C PHE A 36 -44.44 -22.43 22.32
N VAL A 37 -44.00 -21.84 21.19
CA VAL A 37 -44.71 -22.00 19.92
C VAL A 37 -44.72 -23.44 19.45
N ASN A 38 -43.60 -24.16 19.53
CA ASN A 38 -43.56 -25.57 19.15
C ASN A 38 -44.57 -26.41 19.95
N MET A 39 -44.63 -26.20 21.27
CA MET A 39 -45.61 -26.87 22.14
C MET A 39 -47.06 -26.48 21.77
N ALA A 40 -47.31 -25.19 21.55
CA ALA A 40 -48.65 -24.68 21.22
C ALA A 40 -49.14 -25.19 19.87
N VAL A 41 -48.26 -25.22 18.86
CA VAL A 41 -48.54 -25.79 17.52
C VAL A 41 -48.89 -27.26 17.65
N ASN A 42 -48.07 -28.06 18.35
CA ASN A 42 -48.32 -29.49 18.52
C ASN A 42 -49.65 -29.79 19.25
N ARG A 43 -50.15 -28.86 20.07
CA ARG A 43 -51.44 -29.00 20.75
C ARG A 43 -52.62 -28.55 19.89
N TRP A 44 -52.46 -27.49 19.11
CA TRP A 44 -53.56 -26.84 18.40
C TRP A 44 -53.74 -27.36 16.97
N ALA A 45 -52.65 -27.68 16.29
CA ALA A 45 -52.70 -28.01 14.87
C ALA A 45 -53.53 -29.28 14.63
N PRO A 46 -54.37 -29.32 13.58
CA PRO A 46 -55.23 -30.46 13.28
C PRO A 46 -54.49 -31.62 12.59
N PHE A 47 -53.17 -31.70 12.74
CA PHE A 47 -52.30 -32.65 12.05
C PHE A 47 -51.57 -33.53 13.07
N SER A 48 -51.31 -34.79 12.71
CA SER A 48 -50.54 -35.74 13.53
C SER A 48 -49.06 -35.36 13.67
N ASP A 49 -48.53 -34.69 12.66
CA ASP A 49 -47.13 -34.36 12.44
C ASP A 49 -47.02 -32.90 11.95
N PRO A 50 -47.39 -31.93 12.80
CA PRO A 50 -47.48 -30.55 12.37
C PRO A 50 -46.09 -29.94 12.19
N GLN A 51 -45.87 -29.37 11.01
CA GLN A 51 -44.80 -28.42 10.75
C GLN A 51 -45.41 -27.03 10.63
N ALA A 52 -44.69 -25.97 11.03
CA ALA A 52 -45.25 -24.63 10.99
C ALA A 52 -44.23 -23.54 10.61
N HIS A 53 -44.76 -22.50 9.97
CA HIS A 53 -44.11 -21.22 9.81
C HIS A 53 -44.65 -20.25 10.85
N VAL A 54 -43.76 -19.47 11.47
CA VAL A 54 -44.10 -18.57 12.56
C VAL A 54 -43.52 -17.20 12.27
N GLN A 55 -44.37 -16.18 12.26
CA GLN A 55 -43.97 -14.78 12.15
C GLN A 55 -44.38 -14.02 13.40
N TRP A 56 -43.40 -13.41 14.08
CA TRP A 56 -43.66 -12.60 15.27
C TRP A 56 -43.92 -11.14 14.90
N VAL A 57 -44.90 -10.53 15.58
CA VAL A 57 -45.15 -9.09 15.59
C VAL A 57 -45.35 -8.68 17.04
N GLY A 58 -44.34 -8.00 17.60
CA GLY A 58 -44.28 -7.70 19.03
C GLY A 58 -44.28 -8.97 19.89
N ASP A 59 -45.34 -9.14 20.67
CA ASP A 59 -45.54 -10.28 21.59
C ASP A 59 -46.49 -11.34 21.03
N SER A 60 -47.01 -11.17 19.82
CA SER A 60 -47.91 -12.12 19.18
C SER A 60 -47.22 -12.86 18.05
N ALA A 61 -47.53 -14.15 17.91
CA ALA A 61 -47.01 -15.01 16.85
C ALA A 61 -48.13 -15.40 15.90
N MET A 62 -48.00 -15.05 14.63
CA MET A 62 -48.82 -15.55 13.53
C MET A 62 -48.26 -16.91 13.10
N VAL A 63 -49.12 -17.92 13.06
CA VAL A 63 -48.71 -19.30 12.84
C VAL A 63 -49.51 -19.89 11.69
N TRP A 64 -48.78 -20.44 10.72
CA TRP A 64 -49.33 -21.30 9.67
C TRP A 64 -48.77 -22.70 9.88
N ALA A 65 -49.64 -23.68 10.14
CA ALA A 65 -49.25 -25.07 10.35
C ALA A 65 -49.75 -25.94 9.18
N TRP A 66 -49.02 -26.99 8.83
CA TRP A 66 -49.36 -27.99 7.81
C TRP A 66 -48.86 -29.38 8.22
N SER A 67 -49.36 -30.42 7.56
CA SER A 67 -48.89 -31.81 7.71
C SER A 67 -47.51 -31.97 7.05
N GLN A 68 -46.52 -32.45 7.80
CA GLN A 68 -45.18 -32.73 7.26
C GLN A 68 -45.24 -33.87 6.23
N HIS A 69 -46.06 -34.88 6.48
CA HIS A 69 -46.28 -36.01 5.58
C HIS A 69 -46.89 -35.53 4.26
N ASP A 70 -47.90 -34.67 4.28
CA ASP A 70 -48.53 -34.16 3.06
C ASP A 70 -47.55 -33.30 2.24
N ALA A 71 -46.66 -32.57 2.91
CA ALA A 71 -45.59 -31.82 2.24
C ALA A 71 -44.53 -32.74 1.64
N SER A 72 -44.23 -33.85 2.30
CA SER A 72 -43.25 -34.86 1.85
C SER A 72 -43.79 -35.74 0.72
N ALA A 73 -45.08 -36.06 0.70
CA ALA A 73 -45.68 -36.83 -0.40
C ALA A 73 -45.52 -36.11 -1.75
N VAL A 74 -45.62 -34.78 -1.74
CA VAL A 74 -45.39 -33.95 -2.94
C VAL A 74 -43.91 -33.92 -3.36
N LEU A 75 -42.98 -34.10 -2.41
CA LEU A 75 -41.55 -34.28 -2.70
C LEU A 75 -41.24 -35.60 -3.39
N GLU A 76 -42.01 -36.66 -3.12
CA GLU A 76 -41.80 -37.97 -3.72
C GLU A 76 -42.41 -38.07 -5.13
N GLU A 77 -43.44 -37.28 -5.42
CA GLU A 77 -44.09 -37.24 -6.73
C GLU A 77 -43.33 -36.45 -7.80
N GLY A 78 -42.53 -35.44 -7.40
CA GLY A 78 -41.64 -34.71 -8.31
C GLY A 78 -40.20 -35.03 -7.97
N GLU A 79 -39.32 -35.26 -8.96
CA GLU A 79 -37.87 -35.46 -8.76
C GLU A 79 -37.15 -34.20 -8.21
N ASN A 80 -37.60 -33.69 -7.06
CA ASN A 80 -37.13 -32.46 -6.46
C ASN A 80 -36.33 -32.77 -5.18
N GLU A 81 -35.20 -32.09 -5.02
CA GLU A 81 -34.45 -32.09 -3.78
C GLU A 81 -35.29 -31.47 -2.64
N PRO A 82 -35.21 -31.98 -1.40
CA PRO A 82 -35.92 -31.39 -0.27
C PRO A 82 -35.60 -29.89 -0.11
N PRO A 83 -36.63 -29.03 0.08
CA PRO A 83 -36.41 -27.61 0.21
C PRO A 83 -35.65 -27.28 1.48
N ARG A 84 -34.88 -26.20 1.43
CA ARG A 84 -34.22 -25.66 2.63
C ARG A 84 -35.26 -25.13 3.63
N ARG A 85 -36.40 -24.63 3.14
CA ARG A 85 -37.47 -24.05 3.94
C ARG A 85 -38.80 -24.10 3.21
N ILE A 86 -39.88 -24.34 3.95
CA ILE A 86 -41.26 -24.23 3.46
C ILE A 86 -41.90 -22.97 4.09
N THR A 87 -42.62 -22.22 3.27
CA THR A 87 -43.27 -20.95 3.63
C THR A 87 -44.68 -20.92 3.08
N PRO A 88 -45.66 -20.35 3.80
CA PRO A 88 -47.04 -20.29 3.31
C PRO A 88 -47.22 -19.20 2.25
N GLU A 89 -48.03 -19.51 1.25
CA GLU A 89 -48.43 -18.62 0.15
C GLU A 89 -48.97 -17.27 0.65
N SER A 90 -49.68 -17.27 1.79
CA SER A 90 -50.22 -16.05 2.39
C SER A 90 -49.17 -14.98 2.71
N LEU A 91 -47.88 -15.32 2.78
CA LEU A 91 -46.81 -14.35 2.97
C LEU A 91 -46.45 -13.58 1.69
N PHE A 92 -46.79 -14.11 0.52
CA PHE A 92 -46.36 -13.58 -0.77
C PHE A 92 -47.52 -13.00 -1.59
N VAL A 93 -48.76 -13.40 -1.30
CA VAL A 93 -49.95 -12.95 -2.03
C VAL A 93 -50.70 -11.89 -1.23
N GLY A 94 -51.04 -10.78 -1.89
CA GLY A 94 -51.79 -9.66 -1.30
C GLY A 94 -50.93 -8.75 -0.44
N SER A 95 -51.57 -7.76 0.18
CA SER A 95 -50.88 -6.74 0.98
C SER A 95 -51.22 -6.84 2.47
N ALA A 96 -50.26 -6.48 3.33
CA ALA A 96 -50.50 -6.23 4.75
C ALA A 96 -50.84 -4.74 4.92
N LEU A 97 -52.03 -4.33 4.46
CA LEU A 97 -52.43 -2.92 4.47
C LEU A 97 -53.71 -2.69 5.28
N ALA A 98 -53.58 -1.74 6.22
CA ALA A 98 -54.60 -1.18 7.10
C ALA A 98 -55.31 -2.17 8.06
N ASP A 99 -55.90 -1.62 9.13
CA ASP A 99 -56.67 -2.37 10.14
C ASP A 99 -58.03 -2.84 9.59
N ASP A 100 -58.02 -3.59 8.49
CA ASP A 100 -59.20 -3.93 7.70
C ASP A 100 -59.36 -5.45 7.48
N ALA A 101 -60.54 -5.82 6.97
CA ALA A 101 -60.87 -7.17 6.55
C ALA A 101 -60.86 -7.24 5.01
N VAL A 102 -59.97 -8.06 4.46
CA VAL A 102 -59.76 -8.17 3.01
C VAL A 102 -60.00 -9.58 2.52
N LEU A 103 -60.49 -9.70 1.29
CA LEU A 103 -60.65 -10.96 0.57
C LEU A 103 -59.63 -10.99 -0.56
N VAL A 104 -58.74 -11.98 -0.52
CA VAL A 104 -57.61 -12.09 -1.45
C VAL A 104 -57.77 -13.37 -2.26
N ALA A 105 -57.66 -13.26 -3.58
CA ALA A 105 -57.57 -14.44 -4.44
C ALA A 105 -56.18 -15.06 -4.35
N MET A 106 -56.13 -16.38 -4.13
CA MET A 106 -54.91 -17.19 -4.10
C MET A 106 -54.77 -17.95 -5.43
N ASP A 107 -53.65 -18.66 -5.63
CA ASP A 107 -53.51 -19.62 -6.73
C ASP A 107 -54.60 -20.69 -6.69
N GLU A 108 -54.87 -21.18 -5.48
CA GLU A 108 -55.94 -22.14 -5.18
C GLU A 108 -56.93 -21.50 -4.19
N GLY A 109 -58.07 -21.02 -4.70
CA GLY A 109 -59.19 -20.52 -3.88
C GLY A 109 -59.04 -19.07 -3.38
N PHE A 110 -59.64 -18.80 -2.23
CA PHE A 110 -59.78 -17.45 -1.67
C PHE A 110 -59.41 -17.43 -0.18
N GLU A 111 -58.68 -16.40 0.25
CA GLU A 111 -58.35 -16.19 1.65
C GLU A 111 -59.02 -14.94 2.20
N GLY A 112 -59.77 -15.10 3.27
CA GLY A 112 -60.24 -14.00 4.10
C GLY A 112 -59.23 -13.66 5.17
N ARG A 113 -58.86 -12.39 5.29
CA ARG A 113 -57.88 -11.90 6.26
C ARG A 113 -58.48 -10.76 7.06
N VAL A 114 -58.23 -10.74 8.37
CA VAL A 114 -58.52 -9.58 9.21
C VAL A 114 -57.24 -9.11 9.87
N TRP A 115 -56.90 -7.85 9.64
CA TRP A 115 -55.71 -7.22 10.20
C TRP A 115 -56.06 -6.29 11.36
N ARG A 116 -55.12 -6.17 12.30
CA ARG A 116 -55.13 -5.18 13.38
C ARG A 116 -53.71 -4.88 13.82
N ARG A 117 -53.26 -3.64 13.77
CA ARG A 117 -51.92 -3.18 14.16
C ARG A 117 -50.80 -4.02 13.53
N ASN A 118 -50.88 -4.25 12.22
CA ASN A 118 -49.97 -5.10 11.43
C ASN A 118 -49.90 -6.58 11.87
N LEU A 119 -50.86 -7.04 12.68
CA LEU A 119 -51.04 -8.43 13.02
C LEU A 119 -52.24 -8.97 12.26
N LEU A 120 -52.04 -10.05 11.50
CA LEU A 120 -53.15 -10.85 10.97
C LEU A 120 -53.80 -11.53 12.18
N ILE A 121 -55.02 -11.13 12.55
CA ILE A 121 -55.69 -11.66 13.75
C ILE A 121 -56.57 -12.88 13.43
N ALA A 122 -57.00 -13.02 12.18
CA ALA A 122 -57.78 -14.15 11.70
C ALA A 122 -57.52 -14.37 10.22
N SER A 123 -57.42 -15.63 9.81
CA SER A 123 -57.36 -16.02 8.42
C SER A 123 -58.14 -17.33 8.19
N VAL A 124 -58.99 -17.32 7.17
CA VAL A 124 -59.79 -18.48 6.74
C VAL A 124 -59.65 -18.64 5.23
N TRP A 125 -59.58 -19.89 4.78
CA TRP A 125 -59.48 -20.24 3.37
C TRP A 125 -60.78 -20.88 2.89
N TRP A 126 -61.18 -20.56 1.66
CA TRP A 126 -62.29 -21.19 0.94
C TRP A 126 -61.85 -21.65 -0.45
N PRO A 127 -62.33 -22.81 -0.93
CA PRO A 127 -62.03 -23.30 -2.28
C PRO A 127 -62.69 -22.43 -3.37
N GLU A 128 -63.85 -21.86 -3.07
CA GLU A 128 -64.62 -20.97 -3.96
C GLU A 128 -64.87 -19.63 -3.26
N SER A 129 -65.27 -18.61 -4.01
CA SER A 129 -65.55 -17.29 -3.43
C SER A 129 -66.64 -17.42 -2.35
N PRO A 130 -66.40 -16.94 -1.11
CA PRO A 130 -67.35 -17.10 -0.03
C PRO A 130 -68.64 -16.35 -0.31
N THR A 131 -69.76 -16.89 0.16
CA THR A 131 -71.03 -16.17 0.23
C THR A 131 -70.97 -15.06 1.28
N LEU A 132 -71.83 -14.04 1.17
CA LEU A 132 -71.94 -12.96 2.16
C LEU A 132 -72.21 -13.51 3.58
N ALA A 133 -72.98 -14.60 3.70
CA ALA A 133 -73.26 -15.23 4.98
C ALA A 133 -72.01 -15.87 5.61
N GLN A 134 -71.20 -16.57 4.82
CA GLN A 134 -69.92 -17.16 5.26
C GLN A 134 -68.92 -16.06 5.64
N TRP A 135 -68.84 -15.00 4.85
CA TRP A 135 -68.00 -13.84 5.14
C TRP A 135 -68.39 -13.17 6.47
N ASN A 136 -69.69 -12.89 6.67
CA ASN A 136 -70.17 -12.31 7.92
C ASN A 136 -69.99 -13.23 9.13
N ALA A 137 -70.04 -14.56 8.96
CA ALA A 137 -69.71 -15.50 10.02
C ALA A 137 -68.22 -15.42 10.41
N PHE A 138 -67.33 -15.33 9.42
CA PHE A 138 -65.90 -15.10 9.63
C PHE A 138 -65.63 -13.77 10.35
N LEU A 139 -66.24 -12.67 9.91
CA LEU A 139 -66.10 -11.35 10.55
C LEU A 139 -66.54 -11.39 12.02
N ARG A 140 -67.67 -12.04 12.33
CA ARG A 140 -68.12 -12.22 13.72
C ARG A 140 -67.10 -13.00 14.55
N GLY A 141 -66.53 -14.08 13.99
CA GLY A 141 -65.47 -14.85 14.63
C GLY A 141 -64.21 -14.03 14.94
N ALA A 142 -63.90 -13.04 14.09
CA ALA A 142 -62.80 -12.10 14.29
C ALA A 142 -63.16 -10.86 15.14
N GLY A 143 -64.38 -10.80 15.69
CA GLY A 143 -64.87 -9.65 16.48
C GLY A 143 -65.14 -8.39 15.67
N ARG A 144 -65.43 -8.52 14.37
CA ARG A 144 -65.81 -7.42 13.46
C ARG A 144 -67.33 -7.41 13.25
N ARG A 145 -67.86 -6.24 12.84
CA ARG A 145 -69.28 -6.08 12.50
C ARG A 145 -69.57 -6.71 11.15
N SER A 146 -70.78 -7.23 10.98
CA SER A 146 -71.27 -7.69 9.68
C SER A 146 -71.32 -6.54 8.67
N VAL A 147 -71.19 -6.90 7.39
CA VAL A 147 -71.28 -5.99 6.24
C VAL A 147 -72.39 -6.43 5.30
N ASP A 148 -72.88 -5.49 4.48
CA ASP A 148 -73.98 -5.72 3.55
C ASP A 148 -73.51 -6.21 2.16
N ALA A 149 -72.21 -6.13 1.89
CA ALA A 149 -71.59 -6.59 0.65
C ALA A 149 -70.22 -7.21 0.90
N LEU A 150 -69.78 -8.11 0.00
CA LEU A 150 -68.43 -8.65 0.02
C LEU A 150 -67.42 -7.53 -0.31
N PRO A 151 -66.24 -7.52 0.33
CA PRO A 151 -65.17 -6.60 -0.05
C PRO A 151 -64.74 -6.87 -1.49
N ALA A 152 -64.24 -5.83 -2.16
CA ALA A 152 -63.63 -5.98 -3.47
C ALA A 152 -62.44 -6.95 -3.38
N LEU A 153 -62.32 -7.83 -4.38
CA LEU A 153 -61.27 -8.82 -4.45
C LEU A 153 -59.93 -8.13 -4.71
N GLU A 154 -58.93 -8.35 -3.84
CA GLU A 154 -57.57 -7.86 -4.12
C GLU A 154 -56.93 -8.69 -5.23
N PRO A 155 -56.30 -8.05 -6.25
CA PRO A 155 -55.66 -8.76 -7.35
C PRO A 155 -54.48 -9.62 -6.89
N SER A 156 -54.43 -10.84 -7.42
CA SER A 156 -53.59 -11.97 -7.01
C SER A 156 -52.22 -12.00 -7.69
N SER A 157 -51.40 -10.97 -7.54
CA SER A 157 -49.98 -11.08 -7.95
C SER A 157 -49.15 -11.64 -6.80
N VAL A 158 -48.53 -12.79 -7.01
CA VAL A 158 -47.51 -13.33 -6.09
C VAL A 158 -46.31 -12.37 -6.11
N ALA A 159 -45.95 -11.81 -4.96
CA ALA A 159 -44.80 -10.94 -4.82
C ALA A 159 -43.49 -11.75 -4.72
N ASP A 160 -42.39 -11.18 -5.23
CA ASP A 160 -41.05 -11.80 -5.15
C ASP A 160 -40.50 -11.88 -3.72
N ALA A 161 -41.05 -11.08 -2.80
CA ALA A 161 -40.64 -11.03 -1.40
C ALA A 161 -41.86 -11.07 -0.47
N PRO A 162 -41.75 -11.74 0.68
CA PRO A 162 -42.86 -11.83 1.62
C PRO A 162 -43.12 -10.47 2.29
N TRP A 163 -44.39 -10.13 2.49
CA TRP A 163 -44.81 -8.80 2.96
C TRP A 163 -44.24 -8.40 4.34
N HIS A 164 -43.84 -9.37 5.18
CA HIS A 164 -43.25 -9.07 6.50
C HIS A 164 -41.82 -8.51 6.40
N LEU A 165 -41.08 -8.80 5.33
CA LEU A 165 -39.74 -8.24 5.11
C LEU A 165 -39.78 -6.79 4.64
N LEU A 166 -40.87 -6.39 3.97
CA LEU A 166 -41.09 -5.02 3.51
C LEU A 166 -41.40 -4.07 4.67
N GLN A 167 -41.80 -4.59 5.84
CA GLN A 167 -42.21 -3.78 7.01
C GLN A 167 -41.12 -3.61 8.09
N GLY A 168 -39.89 -4.00 7.80
CA GLY A 168 -38.75 -3.79 8.70
C GLY A 168 -37.87 -5.02 8.74
N ALA A 169 -36.89 -5.06 7.83
CA ALA A 169 -35.84 -6.07 7.88
C ALA A 169 -35.14 -6.00 9.24
N SER A 170 -35.36 -7.00 10.09
CA SER A 170 -34.60 -7.13 11.32
C SER A 170 -33.13 -7.36 10.93
N ILE A 171 -32.21 -6.66 11.59
CA ILE A 171 -30.76 -6.80 11.37
C ILE A 171 -30.33 -8.28 11.50
N GLN A 172 -31.08 -9.05 12.29
CA GLN A 172 -30.87 -10.47 12.55
C GLN A 172 -31.18 -11.37 11.33
N ASP A 173 -32.22 -11.05 10.55
CA ASP A 173 -32.56 -11.79 9.33
C ASP A 173 -31.60 -11.47 8.17
N MET A 174 -31.12 -10.22 8.10
CA MET A 174 -30.04 -9.83 7.19
C MET A 174 -28.73 -10.53 7.53
N TRP A 175 -28.40 -10.67 8.82
CA TRP A 175 -27.22 -11.40 9.27
C TRP A 175 -27.27 -12.89 8.90
N GLY A 176 -28.45 -13.51 8.97
CA GLY A 176 -28.63 -14.91 8.57
C GLY A 176 -28.38 -15.16 7.08
N ARG A 177 -28.86 -14.27 6.20
CA ARG A 177 -28.66 -14.37 4.74
C ARG A 177 -27.27 -13.97 4.28
N HIS A 178 -26.66 -12.96 4.90
CA HIS A 178 -25.37 -12.41 4.46
C HIS A 178 -24.18 -12.89 5.29
N ARG A 179 -24.35 -13.87 6.20
CA ARG A 179 -23.27 -14.38 7.06
C ARG A 179 -22.03 -14.80 6.28
N VAL A 180 -22.19 -15.52 5.18
CA VAL A 180 -21.08 -15.99 4.34
C VAL A 180 -20.36 -14.81 3.68
N LEU A 181 -21.13 -13.85 3.17
CA LEU A 181 -20.62 -12.65 2.51
C LEU A 181 -19.89 -11.73 3.51
N ALA A 182 -20.44 -11.57 4.72
CA ALA A 182 -19.79 -10.85 5.80
C ALA A 182 -18.50 -11.53 6.27
N LEU A 183 -18.46 -12.86 6.31
CA LEU A 183 -17.24 -13.62 6.63
C LEU A 183 -16.16 -13.46 5.55
N GLN A 184 -16.56 -13.45 4.28
CA GLN A 184 -15.66 -13.19 3.15
C GLN A 184 -15.09 -11.77 3.19
N ILE A 185 -15.94 -10.75 3.43
CA ILE A 185 -15.50 -9.36 3.57
C ILE A 185 -14.56 -9.22 4.78
N GLY A 186 -14.90 -9.85 5.91
CA GLY A 186 -14.04 -9.87 7.10
C GLY A 186 -12.67 -10.51 6.83
N ALA A 187 -12.64 -11.66 6.15
CA ALA A 187 -11.41 -12.33 5.76
C ALA A 187 -10.58 -11.47 4.78
N ALA A 188 -11.22 -10.81 3.82
CA ALA A 188 -10.53 -9.90 2.90
C ALA A 188 -9.92 -8.70 3.61
N LEU A 189 -10.62 -8.13 4.60
CA LEU A 189 -10.11 -7.03 5.44
C LEU A 189 -8.90 -7.45 6.27
N VAL A 190 -8.95 -8.64 6.90
CA VAL A 190 -7.81 -9.19 7.65
C VAL A 190 -6.62 -9.44 6.73
N LEU A 191 -6.86 -10.01 5.54
CA LEU A 191 -5.81 -10.24 4.56
C LEU A 191 -5.17 -8.92 4.10
N ALA A 192 -5.98 -7.90 3.80
CA ALA A 192 -5.50 -6.57 3.43
C ALA A 192 -4.67 -5.94 4.57
N ALA A 193 -5.13 -6.07 5.82
CA ALA A 193 -4.40 -5.57 6.99
C ALA A 193 -3.05 -6.28 7.18
N LEU A 194 -2.94 -7.57 6.84
CA LEU A 194 -1.69 -8.34 6.88
C LEU A 194 -0.76 -8.05 5.69
N CYS A 195 -1.31 -7.75 4.51
CA CYS A 195 -0.51 -7.39 3.33
C CYS A 195 0.15 -6.01 3.46
N TYR A 196 -0.47 -5.07 4.18
CA TYR A 196 0.07 -3.72 4.38
C TYR A 196 1.47 -3.69 5.03
N PRO A 197 1.74 -4.35 6.18
CA PRO A 197 3.08 -4.36 6.78
C PRO A 197 4.10 -5.10 5.90
N LEU A 198 3.69 -6.15 5.19
CA LEU A 198 4.58 -6.87 4.26
C LEU A 198 5.07 -5.98 3.12
N ALA A 199 4.18 -5.18 2.52
CA ALA A 199 4.56 -4.20 1.52
C ALA A 199 5.51 -3.12 2.09
N GLY A 200 5.28 -2.69 3.34
CA GLY A 200 6.15 -1.77 4.06
C GLY A 200 7.57 -2.33 4.25
N ILE A 201 7.70 -3.59 4.68
CA ILE A 201 8.98 -4.28 4.86
C ILE A 201 9.70 -4.43 3.51
N ALA A 202 8.99 -4.85 2.47
CA ALA A 202 9.56 -4.99 1.13
C ALA A 202 10.10 -3.65 0.60
N ARG A 203 9.35 -2.56 0.76
CA ARG A 203 9.79 -1.22 0.36
C ARG A 203 11.03 -0.77 1.13
N LEU A 204 11.09 -1.05 2.43
CA LEU A 204 12.25 -0.71 3.27
C LEU A 204 13.50 -1.50 2.85
N ALA A 205 13.36 -2.79 2.58
CA ALA A 205 14.45 -3.64 2.09
C ALA A 205 15.00 -3.15 0.74
N MET A 206 14.12 -2.75 -0.19
CA MET A 206 14.53 -2.15 -1.46
C MET A 206 15.26 -0.81 -1.27
N ALA A 207 14.80 0.03 -0.34
CA ALA A 207 15.46 1.29 -0.03
C ALA A 207 16.85 1.09 0.58
N GLN A 208 17.01 0.13 1.49
CA GLN A 208 18.31 -0.24 2.06
C GLN A 208 19.27 -0.72 0.96
N ALA A 209 18.83 -1.63 0.08
CA ALA A 209 19.65 -2.12 -1.02
C ALA A 209 20.07 -0.99 -1.99
N ALA A 210 19.22 0.00 -2.20
CA ALA A 210 19.56 1.15 -3.04
C ALA A 210 20.62 2.07 -2.40
N VAL A 211 20.55 2.25 -1.07
CA VAL A 211 21.55 3.04 -0.31
C VAL A 211 22.89 2.32 -0.27
N GLU A 212 22.91 1.01 -0.03
CA GLU A 212 24.15 0.21 0.01
C GLU A 212 24.92 0.30 -1.31
N ARG A 213 24.21 0.15 -2.44
CA ARG A 213 24.80 0.33 -3.78
C ARG A 213 25.40 1.72 -3.98
N LYS A 214 24.79 2.75 -3.37
CA LYS A 214 25.31 4.11 -3.48
C LYS A 214 26.58 4.28 -2.66
N ILE A 215 26.66 3.67 -1.47
CA ILE A 215 27.87 3.64 -0.64
C ILE A 215 29.00 2.91 -1.40
N GLU A 216 28.74 1.71 -1.93
CA GLU A 216 29.73 0.95 -2.70
C GLU A 216 30.28 1.76 -3.90
N SER A 217 29.40 2.48 -4.61
CA SER A 217 29.83 3.33 -5.73
C SER A 217 30.69 4.52 -5.28
N GLN A 218 30.40 5.11 -4.12
CA GLN A 218 31.17 6.21 -3.56
C GLN A 218 32.53 5.75 -3.02
N ASP A 219 32.57 4.61 -2.35
CA ASP A 219 33.80 3.98 -1.87
C ASP A 219 34.73 3.63 -3.03
N ALA A 220 34.19 3.10 -4.14
CA ALA A 220 34.97 2.84 -5.35
C ALA A 220 35.59 4.13 -5.92
N SER A 221 34.83 5.23 -5.95
CA SER A 221 35.36 6.53 -6.40
C SER A 221 36.42 7.09 -5.45
N LEU A 222 36.24 6.95 -4.14
CA LEU A 222 37.22 7.40 -3.15
C LEU A 222 38.50 6.58 -3.22
N GLN A 223 38.40 5.26 -3.37
CA GLN A 223 39.57 4.39 -3.59
C GLN A 223 40.33 4.75 -4.87
N ALA A 224 39.63 5.09 -5.95
CA ALA A 224 40.28 5.55 -7.18
C ALA A 224 41.08 6.86 -6.96
N ILE A 225 40.52 7.82 -6.22
CA ILE A 225 41.22 9.08 -5.89
C ILE A 225 42.42 8.82 -4.98
N LEU A 226 42.25 7.99 -3.94
CA LEU A 226 43.33 7.66 -3.00
C LEU A 226 44.46 6.91 -3.69
N SER A 227 44.16 5.90 -4.52
CA SER A 227 45.18 5.17 -5.29
C SER A 227 45.91 6.06 -6.30
N ALA A 228 45.22 7.00 -6.96
CA ALA A 228 45.86 7.98 -7.83
C ALA A 228 46.80 8.92 -7.05
N ARG A 229 46.40 9.35 -5.86
CA ARG A 229 47.25 10.14 -4.96
C ARG A 229 48.49 9.35 -4.52
N ASP A 230 48.32 8.12 -4.06
CA ASP A 230 49.42 7.27 -3.62
C ASP A 230 50.39 6.95 -4.78
N GLN A 231 49.88 6.85 -6.01
CA GLN A 231 50.71 6.71 -7.19
C GLN A 231 51.51 7.99 -7.47
N ALA A 232 50.87 9.16 -7.43
CA ALA A 232 51.53 10.44 -7.64
C ALA A 232 52.62 10.72 -6.58
N GLU A 233 52.36 10.37 -5.31
CA GLU A 233 53.35 10.49 -4.23
C GLU A 233 54.55 9.55 -4.46
N ARG A 234 54.31 8.31 -4.92
CA ARG A 234 55.38 7.37 -5.29
C ARG A 234 56.20 7.85 -6.48
N ASP A 235 55.54 8.36 -7.51
CA ASP A 235 56.20 8.89 -8.71
C ASP A 235 57.06 10.11 -8.38
N ALA A 236 56.57 10.99 -7.50
CA ALA A 236 57.32 12.14 -7.01
C ALA A 236 58.58 11.71 -6.22
N GLN A 237 58.47 10.69 -5.36
CA GLN A 237 59.61 10.13 -4.64
C GLN A 237 60.62 9.47 -5.60
N ALA A 238 60.15 8.74 -6.60
CA ALA A 238 61.00 8.13 -7.63
C ALA A 238 61.72 9.19 -8.48
N ALA A 239 61.04 10.26 -8.86
CA ALA A 239 61.65 11.37 -9.58
C ALA A 239 62.74 12.07 -8.72
N GLN A 240 62.48 12.28 -7.43
CA GLN A 240 63.46 12.85 -6.51
C GLN A 240 64.70 11.96 -6.34
N SER A 241 64.52 10.64 -6.24
CA SER A 241 65.65 9.70 -6.13
C SER A 241 66.49 9.65 -7.41
N LEU A 242 65.86 9.69 -8.59
CA LEU A 242 66.57 9.78 -9.88
C LEU A 242 67.31 11.12 -10.03
N LEU A 243 66.72 12.23 -9.60
CA LEU A 243 67.38 13.53 -9.58
C LEU A 243 68.59 13.55 -8.64
N ALA A 244 68.53 12.82 -7.51
CA ALA A 244 69.65 12.69 -6.58
C ALA A 244 70.84 11.91 -7.17
N LEU A 245 70.60 11.03 -8.15
CA LEU A 245 71.65 10.28 -8.87
C LEU A 245 72.29 11.07 -10.01
N ARG A 246 71.73 12.23 -10.40
CA ARG A 246 72.30 13.05 -11.48
C ARG A 246 73.64 13.64 -11.02
N PRO A 247 74.74 13.49 -11.79
CA PRO A 247 76.01 14.10 -11.43
C PRO A 247 75.87 15.64 -11.37
N PRO A 248 76.56 16.31 -10.42
CA PRO A 248 76.58 17.77 -10.36
C PRO A 248 77.05 18.36 -11.70
N GLN A 249 76.55 19.55 -12.06
CA GLN A 249 76.94 20.31 -13.25
C GLN A 249 78.45 20.19 -13.50
N ASN A 250 78.84 19.80 -14.71
CA ASN A 250 80.25 19.60 -15.06
C ASN A 250 81.00 20.92 -14.81
N GLN A 251 81.99 20.91 -13.90
CA GLN A 251 82.76 22.11 -13.54
C GLN A 251 83.38 22.79 -14.76
N ILE A 252 83.72 22.00 -15.79
CA ILE A 252 84.26 22.51 -17.05
C ILE A 252 83.24 23.39 -17.78
N ALA A 253 81.96 23.01 -17.78
CA ALA A 253 80.90 23.79 -18.43
C ALA A 253 80.60 25.09 -17.65
N LEU A 254 80.62 25.04 -16.31
CA LEU A 254 80.47 26.24 -15.49
C LEU A 254 81.63 27.22 -15.68
N PHE A 255 82.84 26.71 -15.87
CA PHE A 255 84.02 27.51 -16.16
C PHE A 255 83.90 28.21 -17.53
N ASP A 256 83.43 27.50 -18.56
CA ASP A 256 83.19 28.04 -19.89
C ASP A 256 82.14 29.17 -19.86
N HIS A 257 81.02 28.97 -19.16
CA HIS A 257 79.99 30.00 -18.99
C HIS A 257 80.49 31.22 -18.18
N ALA A 258 81.28 31.00 -17.13
CA ALA A 258 81.85 32.09 -16.34
C ALA A 258 82.85 32.94 -17.16
N ILE A 259 83.66 32.31 -18.02
CA ILE A 259 84.57 33.02 -18.93
C ILE A 259 83.78 33.78 -20.00
N ALA A 260 82.75 33.16 -20.59
CA ALA A 260 81.91 33.82 -21.60
C ALA A 260 81.18 35.05 -21.03
N ALA A 261 80.88 35.06 -19.73
CA ALA A 261 80.20 36.15 -19.04
C ALA A 261 81.13 37.28 -18.55
N ILE A 262 82.42 37.26 -18.88
CA ILE A 262 83.39 38.31 -18.52
C ILE A 262 83.45 39.39 -19.63
N PRO A 263 82.94 40.62 -19.40
CA PRO A 263 82.99 41.68 -20.40
C PRO A 263 84.34 42.42 -20.42
N GLY A 264 85.33 41.89 -21.14
CA GLY A 264 86.55 42.64 -21.43
C GLY A 264 87.77 41.79 -21.77
N ASN A 265 88.73 42.39 -22.46
CA ASN A 265 90.03 41.77 -22.73
C ASN A 265 91.01 42.11 -21.59
N GLY A 266 91.58 41.08 -20.96
CA GLY A 266 92.66 41.22 -19.96
C GLY A 266 92.29 40.88 -18.52
N TRP A 267 91.11 40.29 -18.27
CA TRP A 267 90.75 39.79 -16.94
C TRP A 267 91.22 38.35 -16.78
N THR A 268 91.71 38.00 -15.59
CA THR A 268 92.18 36.65 -15.32
C THR A 268 91.51 36.09 -14.06
N ILE A 269 91.09 34.83 -14.12
CA ILE A 269 90.62 34.09 -12.96
C ILE A 269 91.86 33.69 -12.16
N VAL A 270 91.97 34.20 -10.95
CA VAL A 270 93.07 33.91 -10.02
C VAL A 270 92.74 32.70 -9.17
N GLU A 271 91.49 32.61 -8.70
CA GLU A 271 91.04 31.52 -7.84
C GLU A 271 89.61 31.11 -8.19
N TRP A 272 89.37 29.79 -8.20
CA TRP A 272 88.04 29.20 -8.41
C TRP A 272 87.72 28.28 -7.24
N ARG A 273 86.70 28.61 -6.47
CA ARG A 273 86.24 27.82 -5.31
C ARG A 273 84.76 27.52 -5.44
N MET A 274 84.39 26.28 -5.15
CA MET A 274 82.99 25.86 -5.04
C MET A 274 82.76 25.35 -3.62
N PRO A 275 82.40 26.23 -2.67
CA PRO A 275 82.20 25.83 -1.27
C PRO A 275 81.13 24.75 -1.11
N ASN A 276 80.05 24.85 -1.91
CA ASN A 276 78.94 23.91 -1.95
C ASN A 276 78.54 23.61 -3.40
N ARG A 277 77.70 22.58 -3.63
CA ARG A 277 77.25 22.18 -4.98
C ARG A 277 76.48 23.26 -5.73
N ASP A 278 75.91 24.24 -5.01
CA ASP A 278 75.08 25.30 -5.57
C ASP A 278 75.72 26.70 -5.39
N ALA A 279 76.95 26.79 -4.86
CA ALA A 279 77.63 28.06 -4.59
C ALA A 279 79.00 28.12 -5.28
N LEU A 280 79.26 29.23 -5.96
CA LEU A 280 80.50 29.52 -6.66
C LEU A 280 81.13 30.79 -6.09
N GLU A 281 82.43 30.74 -5.81
CA GLU A 281 83.25 31.88 -5.41
C GLU A 281 84.45 31.97 -6.35
N VAL A 282 84.61 33.10 -7.05
CA VAL A 282 85.67 33.33 -8.03
C VAL A 282 86.42 34.59 -7.69
N LEU A 283 87.74 34.51 -7.59
CA LEU A 283 88.61 35.66 -7.48
C LEU A 283 89.09 36.04 -8.89
N LEU A 284 88.78 37.25 -9.29
CA LEU A 284 89.14 37.82 -10.58
C LEU A 284 90.17 38.93 -10.37
N ASN A 285 91.18 38.98 -11.26
CA ASN A 285 92.04 40.12 -11.43
C ASN A 285 91.52 40.95 -12.61
N MET A 286 91.19 42.20 -12.35
CA MET A 286 90.42 43.10 -13.20
C MET A 286 91.07 44.50 -13.22
N PRO A 287 91.84 44.82 -14.27
CA PRO A 287 92.42 46.15 -14.43
C PRO A 287 91.31 47.19 -14.61
N ARG A 288 91.15 48.11 -13.65
CA ARG A 288 89.99 49.05 -13.51
C ARG A 288 88.68 48.33 -13.17
N PRO A 289 88.43 48.03 -11.89
CA PRO A 289 87.28 47.22 -11.52
C PRO A 289 85.94 47.95 -11.70
N ASP A 290 85.01 47.31 -12.42
CA ASP A 290 83.58 47.67 -12.45
C ASP A 290 82.72 46.48 -11.95
N PRO A 291 82.50 46.38 -10.62
CA PRO A 291 81.72 45.28 -10.03
C PRO A 291 80.27 45.21 -10.53
N ARG A 292 79.68 46.33 -10.96
CA ARG A 292 78.27 46.36 -11.38
C ARG A 292 78.09 45.75 -12.76
N ALA A 293 78.97 46.07 -13.70
CA ALA A 293 78.94 45.48 -15.04
C ALA A 293 79.13 43.96 -15.00
N LEU A 294 79.98 43.48 -14.08
CA LEU A 294 80.25 42.06 -13.87
C LEU A 294 79.04 41.30 -13.32
N VAL A 295 78.38 41.83 -12.28
CA VAL A 295 77.14 41.24 -11.72
C VAL A 295 76.06 41.14 -12.81
N ILE A 296 75.85 42.22 -13.58
CA ILE A 296 74.86 42.24 -14.66
C ILE A 296 75.18 41.20 -15.74
N ALA A 297 76.45 41.09 -16.16
CA ALA A 297 76.85 40.13 -17.19
C ALA A 297 76.71 38.67 -16.73
N TRP A 298 77.03 38.39 -15.46
CA TRP A 298 76.91 37.05 -14.88
C TRP A 298 75.45 36.67 -14.64
N GLU A 299 74.59 37.57 -14.17
CA GLU A 299 73.16 37.32 -14.05
C GLU A 299 72.48 37.17 -15.42
N ALA A 300 72.91 37.96 -16.42
CA ALA A 300 72.40 37.86 -17.79
C ALA A 300 72.75 36.54 -18.48
N SER A 301 73.76 35.81 -17.98
CA SER A 301 74.12 34.49 -18.52
C SER A 301 73.03 33.44 -18.28
N GLY A 302 72.16 33.63 -17.28
CA GLY A 302 71.12 32.67 -16.89
C GLY A 302 71.63 31.44 -16.13
N TYR A 303 72.96 31.29 -15.98
CA TYR A 303 73.59 30.18 -15.25
C TYR A 303 73.94 30.54 -13.80
N PHE A 304 73.91 31.83 -13.46
CA PHE A 304 74.25 32.35 -12.14
C PHE A 304 73.13 33.27 -11.65
N ALA A 305 72.73 33.13 -10.39
CA ALA A 305 71.75 33.98 -9.72
C ALA A 305 72.30 34.45 -8.37
N GLU A 306 71.74 35.55 -7.87
CA GLU A 306 72.19 36.21 -6.64
C GLU A 306 73.71 36.50 -6.70
N VAL A 307 74.14 37.10 -7.81
CA VAL A 307 75.56 37.38 -8.03
C VAL A 307 75.95 38.62 -7.23
N THR A 308 76.98 38.48 -6.39
CA THR A 308 77.54 39.56 -5.59
C THR A 308 79.00 39.72 -5.94
N ALA A 309 79.46 40.97 -6.12
CA ALA A 309 80.84 41.30 -6.42
C ALA A 309 81.38 42.27 -5.37
N GLU A 310 82.45 41.87 -4.70
CA GLU A 310 83.15 42.65 -3.67
C GLU A 310 84.58 42.95 -4.13
N LEU A 311 85.09 44.15 -3.87
CA LEU A 311 86.49 44.48 -4.14
C LEU A 311 87.39 43.69 -3.17
N GLY A 312 88.44 43.07 -3.72
CA GLY A 312 89.40 42.25 -3.00
C GLY A 312 90.42 43.07 -2.20
N ARG A 313 91.55 42.44 -1.83
CA ARG A 313 92.59 43.11 -1.04
C ARG A 313 93.50 43.98 -1.91
N GLY A 314 93.67 43.62 -3.18
CA GLY A 314 94.34 44.44 -4.20
C GLY A 314 93.40 45.42 -4.91
N ALA A 315 93.94 46.54 -5.41
CA ALA A 315 93.18 47.55 -6.14
C ALA A 315 92.56 47.03 -7.46
N ASP A 316 93.09 45.93 -7.99
CA ASP A 316 92.63 45.25 -9.20
C ASP A 316 92.00 43.87 -8.92
N GLU A 317 91.66 43.54 -7.66
CA GLU A 317 91.04 42.25 -7.31
C GLU A 317 89.54 42.40 -7.07
N VAL A 318 88.75 41.44 -7.55
CA VAL A 318 87.30 41.35 -7.31
C VAL A 318 86.91 39.91 -6.95
N ILE A 319 86.22 39.74 -5.83
CA ILE A 319 85.65 38.46 -5.41
C ILE A 319 84.19 38.43 -5.86
N VAL A 320 83.85 37.45 -6.68
CA VAL A 320 82.48 37.19 -7.13
C VAL A 320 81.94 35.98 -6.41
N ARG A 321 80.76 36.12 -5.80
CA ARG A 321 79.99 35.01 -5.24
C ARG A 321 78.67 34.89 -5.96
N ALA A 322 78.34 33.67 -6.39
CA ALA A 322 77.13 33.40 -7.14
C ALA A 322 76.48 32.09 -6.70
N ARG A 323 75.15 32.01 -6.79
CA ARG A 323 74.43 30.74 -6.75
C ARG A 323 74.33 30.18 -8.17
N ILE A 324 74.63 28.90 -8.33
CA ILE A 324 74.53 28.23 -9.63
C ILE A 324 73.06 27.89 -9.90
N VAL A 325 72.53 28.38 -11.00
CA VAL A 325 71.16 28.08 -11.46
C VAL A 325 71.19 26.81 -12.29
N ARG A 326 70.27 25.87 -12.02
CA ARG A 326 70.22 24.60 -12.75
C ARG A 326 69.45 24.81 -14.05
N GLU A 327 69.94 24.21 -15.14
CA GLU A 327 69.50 24.36 -16.54
C GLU A 327 67.97 24.28 -16.81
N ARG A 328 67.16 23.76 -15.88
CA ARG A 328 65.70 23.73 -16.02
C ARG A 328 65.00 25.01 -15.51
N ASP A 329 65.61 25.79 -14.62
CA ASP A 329 65.05 27.08 -14.19
C ASP A 329 65.29 28.18 -15.24
N ALA A 330 66.34 28.06 -16.05
CA ALA A 330 66.62 28.99 -17.15
C ALA A 330 65.59 28.91 -18.29
N SER A 331 64.92 27.77 -18.48
CA SER A 331 63.90 27.58 -19.54
C SER A 331 62.46 27.87 -19.10
N VAL A 332 62.21 28.05 -17.79
CA VAL A 332 60.89 28.46 -17.28
C VAL A 332 60.73 30.00 -17.27
N GLY A 333 61.83 30.76 -17.35
CA GLY A 333 61.83 32.22 -17.43
C GLY A 333 61.71 32.82 -18.84
N ALA A 334 61.72 32.00 -19.90
CA ALA A 334 61.57 32.43 -21.29
C ALA A 334 60.31 31.83 -21.93
N GLY A 335 59.15 32.15 -21.33
CA GLY A 335 57.85 32.09 -22.01
C GLY A 335 57.46 33.51 -22.44
N PRO A 336 56.84 33.69 -23.63
CA PRO A 336 56.39 35.00 -24.09
C PRO A 336 55.33 35.64 -23.17
#